data_AF-A0A9P5L0I2-F1
#
_entry.id   AF-A0A9P5L0I2-F1
#
_cell.length_a   1.000
_cell.length_b   1.000
_cell.length_c   1.000
_cell.angle_alpha   90.00
_cell.angle_beta   90.00
_cell.angle_gamma   90.00
#
_symmetry.space_group_name_H-M   'P 1'
#
loop_
_entity.id
_entity.type
_entity.pdbx_description
1 polymer ?
#
loop_
_entity_poly.entity_id
_entity_poly.type
_entity_poly.pdbx_seq_one_letter_code
_entity_poly.pdbx_strand_id
1 'polypeptide(L)'
;MCVYFIQRIYLRTSRQLRFLELESRSSVFTNFLDTASGIVTIRAFGWKDKFENENVKSLDLSQKPFYILLCLQCWLKMIMDCIIAIFAVILIAFTVLYRNTTTGADLGVALNLLIVANTTLLRLVQSWTSLETSLGSISRLKSIQDCVPNEDDVGGTLDPDSQWPSSGNLQVNGISVAYSESAALSLSNLSLAVKPGQKVIVIGRTGSGKSTLMLSLLQLLRPGQGSISIDEINIGHLAPRTVRKRGFIAVPQDGFSIPTASLRFNLDPYHTSSDQDILWSLQRTGLWDKIYSTSAIPGRKKENMDIDTQSLLDLPMSSFLPFSAGQLQLFALSRTLLRIRSSGPHKPVIILDEASSSLDTETESILTDMLRHDLQGHTIVMIAHRVAGITGAMRPGVDAIATMQDGKLQTVALVGLSG
;
A
#
# COMPACT_ATOMS: atom_id res chain seq x y z
N MET A 1 -24.88 -6.36 -45.87
CA MET A 1 -25.35 -5.06 -45.32
C MET A 1 -26.08 -5.22 -43.98
N CYS A 2 -27.08 -6.11 -43.86
CA CYS A 2 -27.85 -6.31 -42.61
C CYS A 2 -26.98 -6.74 -41.41
N VAL A 3 -26.08 -7.72 -41.61
CA VAL A 3 -25.15 -8.19 -40.55
C VAL A 3 -24.27 -7.07 -40.00
N TYR A 4 -23.80 -6.16 -40.87
CA TYR A 4 -22.98 -5.01 -40.48
C TYR A 4 -23.77 -3.99 -39.64
N PHE A 5 -25.04 -3.75 -39.98
CA PHE A 5 -25.90 -2.84 -39.22
C PHE A 5 -26.23 -3.42 -37.84
N ILE A 6 -26.56 -4.72 -37.77
CA ILE A 6 -26.79 -5.45 -36.52
C ILE A 6 -25.55 -5.41 -35.65
N GLN A 7 -24.37 -5.67 -36.22
CA GLN A 7 -23.09 -5.57 -35.53
C GLN A 7 -22.88 -4.17 -34.93
N ARG A 8 -23.12 -3.11 -35.71
CA ARG A 8 -22.88 -1.72 -35.27
C ARG A 8 -23.78 -1.30 -34.10
N ILE A 9 -25.06 -1.69 -34.12
CA ILE A 9 -26.00 -1.42 -33.03
C ILE A 9 -25.63 -2.26 -31.81
N TYR A 10 -25.45 -3.57 -31.99
CA TYR A 10 -25.10 -4.49 -30.91
C TYR A 10 -23.82 -4.06 -30.19
N LEU A 11 -22.76 -3.71 -30.93
CA LEU A 11 -21.48 -3.27 -30.35
C LEU A 11 -21.65 -2.03 -29.49
N ARG A 12 -22.33 -0.99 -30.00
CA ARG A 12 -22.53 0.26 -29.26
C ARG A 12 -23.29 0.03 -27.95
N THR A 13 -24.39 -0.73 -28.01
CA THR A 13 -25.23 -1.01 -26.83
C THR A 13 -24.51 -1.92 -25.84
N SER A 14 -23.88 -3.01 -26.32
CA SER A 14 -23.10 -3.95 -25.52
C SER A 14 -21.96 -3.25 -24.77
N ARG A 15 -21.25 -2.33 -25.44
CA ARG A 15 -20.17 -1.57 -24.83
C ARG A 15 -20.65 -0.70 -23.67
N GLN A 16 -21.76 0.03 -23.85
CA GLN A 16 -22.33 0.87 -22.79
C GLN A 16 -22.83 0.05 -21.60
N LEU A 17 -23.51 -1.07 -21.87
CA LEU A 17 -23.95 -2.00 -20.84
C LEU A 17 -22.78 -2.56 -20.02
N ARG A 18 -21.66 -2.90 -20.66
CA ARG A 18 -20.46 -3.36 -19.98
C ARG A 18 -19.80 -2.30 -19.13
N PHE A 19 -19.77 -1.03 -19.57
CA PHE A 19 -19.29 0.05 -18.72
C PHE A 19 -20.15 0.20 -17.46
N LEU A 20 -21.47 0.19 -17.63
CA LEU A 20 -22.42 0.28 -16.52
C LEU A 20 -22.31 -0.94 -15.57
N GLU A 21 -22.09 -2.14 -16.11
CA GLU A 21 -21.82 -3.36 -15.33
C GLU A 21 -20.56 -3.22 -14.49
N LEU A 22 -19.44 -2.78 -15.08
CA LEU A 22 -18.17 -2.62 -14.37
C LEU A 22 -18.25 -1.56 -13.26
N GLU A 23 -18.91 -0.44 -13.54
CA GLU A 23 -19.09 0.65 -12.57
C GLU A 23 -19.97 0.21 -11.39
N SER A 24 -21.13 -0.39 -11.67
CA SER A 24 -22.04 -0.88 -10.63
C SER A 24 -21.44 -2.02 -9.79
N ARG A 25 -20.62 -2.90 -10.40
CA ARG A 25 -19.93 -3.97 -9.68
C ARG A 25 -18.86 -3.43 -8.73
N SER A 26 -18.19 -2.32 -9.08
CA SER A 26 -17.24 -1.66 -8.18
C SER A 26 -17.91 -1.22 -6.87
N SER A 27 -19.11 -0.65 -6.95
CA SER A 27 -19.86 -0.21 -5.77
C SER A 27 -20.19 -1.37 -4.82
N VAL A 28 -20.48 -2.57 -5.34
CA VAL A 28 -20.74 -3.76 -4.53
C VAL A 28 -19.50 -4.16 -3.72
N PHE A 29 -18.32 -4.16 -4.35
CA PHE A 29 -17.08 -4.47 -3.66
C PHE A 29 -16.73 -3.43 -2.59
N THR A 30 -16.89 -2.14 -2.90
CA THR A 30 -16.65 -1.06 -1.93
C THR A 30 -17.55 -1.20 -0.71
N ASN A 31 -18.88 -1.34 -0.91
CA ASN A 31 -19.81 -1.49 0.21
C ASN A 31 -19.52 -2.72 1.06
N PHE A 32 -19.11 -3.83 0.42
CA PHE A 32 -18.73 -5.05 1.14
C PHE A 32 -17.47 -4.85 1.99
N LEU A 33 -16.42 -4.23 1.43
CA LEU A 33 -15.17 -3.94 2.15
C LEU A 33 -15.39 -2.94 3.29
N ASP A 34 -16.21 -1.92 3.09
CA ASP A 34 -16.57 -0.94 4.13
C ASP A 34 -17.37 -1.60 5.25
N THR A 35 -18.32 -2.48 4.91
CA THR A 35 -19.10 -3.27 5.89
C THR A 35 -18.18 -4.20 6.69
N ALA A 36 -17.24 -4.87 6.03
CA ALA A 36 -16.29 -5.77 6.68
C ALA A 36 -15.36 -5.02 7.64
N SER A 37 -14.81 -3.88 7.21
CA SER A 37 -13.95 -3.03 8.05
C SER A 37 -14.72 -2.40 9.22
N GLY A 38 -15.98 -2.00 9.00
CA GLY A 38 -16.82 -1.29 9.96
C GLY A 38 -17.75 -2.17 10.80
N ILE A 39 -17.61 -3.50 10.76
CA ILE A 39 -18.64 -4.42 11.26
C ILE A 39 -18.94 -4.28 12.76
N VAL A 40 -17.95 -3.89 13.56
CA VAL A 40 -18.12 -3.66 15.01
C VAL A 40 -18.97 -2.40 15.24
N THR A 41 -18.65 -1.32 14.53
CA THR A 41 -19.40 -0.05 14.58
C THR A 41 -20.85 -0.25 14.15
N ILE A 42 -21.08 -0.93 13.03
CA ILE A 42 -22.43 -1.22 12.52
C ILE A 42 -23.25 -2.01 13.55
N ARG A 43 -22.63 -3.01 14.21
CA ARG A 43 -23.27 -3.78 15.27
C ARG A 43 -23.57 -2.95 16.51
N ALA A 44 -22.63 -2.11 16.93
CA ALA A 44 -22.78 -1.25 18.12
C ALA A 44 -23.93 -0.25 17.96
N PHE A 45 -24.08 0.35 16.78
CA PHE A 45 -25.16 1.31 16.49
C PHE A 45 -26.47 0.64 16.03
N GLY A 46 -26.50 -0.68 15.87
CA GLY A 46 -27.71 -1.40 15.44
C GLY A 46 -28.11 -1.15 13.98
N TRP A 47 -27.18 -0.75 13.11
CA TRP A 47 -27.47 -0.37 11.71
C TRP A 47 -27.45 -1.53 10.71
N LYS A 48 -27.58 -2.77 11.18
CA LYS A 48 -27.51 -3.97 10.34
C LYS A 48 -28.47 -3.91 9.17
N ASP A 49 -29.75 -3.68 9.44
CA ASP A 49 -30.82 -3.69 8.42
C ASP A 49 -30.61 -2.60 7.37
N LYS A 50 -30.06 -1.44 7.77
CA LYS A 50 -29.75 -0.35 6.83
C LYS A 50 -28.65 -0.76 5.86
N PHE A 51 -27.54 -1.28 6.37
CA PHE A 51 -26.41 -1.73 5.55
C PHE A 51 -26.77 -2.96 4.70
N GLU A 52 -27.61 -3.86 5.21
CA GLU A 52 -28.13 -4.98 4.45
C GLU A 52 -28.96 -4.50 3.25
N ASN A 53 -29.92 -3.60 3.48
CA ASN A 53 -30.72 -3.03 2.41
C ASN A 53 -29.89 -2.26 1.36
N GLU A 54 -28.87 -1.52 1.79
CA GLU A 54 -27.94 -0.84 0.88
C GLU A 54 -27.11 -1.82 0.04
N ASN A 55 -26.65 -2.92 0.64
CA ASN A 55 -25.94 -3.99 -0.06
C ASN A 55 -26.83 -4.71 -1.08
N VAL A 56 -28.07 -5.07 -0.70
CA VAL A 56 -29.06 -5.68 -1.60
C VAL A 56 -29.37 -4.75 -2.76
N LYS A 57 -29.60 -3.46 -2.50
CA LYS A 57 -29.86 -2.47 -3.55
C LYS A 57 -28.69 -2.34 -4.51
N SER A 58 -27.46 -2.34 -4.00
CA SER A 58 -26.25 -2.26 -4.83
C SER A 58 -26.06 -3.52 -5.67
N LEU A 59 -26.35 -4.69 -5.09
CA LEU A 59 -26.37 -5.96 -5.81
C LEU A 59 -27.39 -5.94 -6.94
N ASP A 60 -28.64 -5.54 -6.68
CA ASP A 60 -29.69 -5.44 -7.69
C ASP A 60 -29.32 -4.48 -8.83
N LEU A 61 -28.73 -3.34 -8.49
CA LEU A 61 -28.25 -2.39 -9.49
C LEU A 61 -27.14 -2.98 -10.35
N SER A 62 -26.26 -3.82 -9.78
CA SER A 62 -25.20 -4.50 -10.53
C SER A 62 -25.71 -5.62 -11.44
N GLN A 63 -26.83 -6.27 -11.08
CA GLN A 63 -27.41 -7.36 -11.87
C GLN A 63 -28.17 -6.85 -13.10
N LYS A 64 -28.77 -5.65 -13.06
CA LYS A 64 -29.56 -5.10 -14.17
C LYS A 64 -28.77 -5.01 -15.50
N PRO A 65 -27.57 -4.38 -15.56
CA PRO A 65 -26.79 -4.32 -16.79
C PRO A 65 -26.38 -5.70 -17.29
N PHE A 66 -25.99 -6.59 -16.37
CA PHE A 66 -25.62 -7.97 -16.70
C PHE A 66 -26.78 -8.73 -17.35
N TYR A 67 -27.97 -8.67 -16.75
CA TYR A 67 -29.17 -9.31 -17.30
C TYR A 67 -29.54 -8.75 -18.67
N ILE A 68 -29.50 -7.42 -18.85
CA ILE A 68 -29.79 -6.79 -20.14
C ILE A 68 -28.74 -7.21 -21.19
N LEU A 69 -27.48 -7.39 -20.80
CA LEU A 69 -26.44 -7.91 -21.68
C LEU A 69 -26.75 -9.34 -22.16
N LEU A 70 -27.25 -10.21 -21.27
CA LEU A 70 -27.73 -11.56 -21.65
C LEU A 70 -28.92 -11.48 -22.61
N CYS A 71 -29.90 -10.62 -22.34
CA CYS A 71 -31.02 -10.39 -23.25
C CYS A 71 -30.55 -9.92 -24.63
N LEU A 72 -29.56 -9.01 -24.67
CA LEU A 72 -28.97 -8.50 -25.90
C LEU A 72 -28.24 -9.61 -26.69
N GLN A 73 -27.58 -10.55 -26.00
CA GLN A 73 -26.96 -11.72 -26.63
C GLN A 73 -27.99 -12.69 -27.21
N CYS A 74 -29.07 -12.97 -26.47
CA CYS A 74 -30.19 -13.77 -26.96
C CYS A 74 -30.86 -13.13 -28.19
N TRP A 75 -31.05 -11.81 -28.16
CA TRP A 75 -31.58 -11.04 -29.29
C TRP A 75 -30.67 -11.15 -30.53
N LEU A 76 -29.35 -11.00 -30.36
CA LEU A 76 -28.40 -11.15 -31.46
C LEU A 76 -28.47 -12.57 -32.05
N LYS A 77 -28.48 -13.60 -31.19
CA LYS A 77 -28.59 -15.00 -31.61
C LYS A 77 -29.86 -15.24 -32.43
N MET A 78 -31.01 -14.80 -31.91
CA MET A 78 -32.31 -14.95 -32.59
C MET A 78 -32.28 -14.31 -33.99
N ILE A 79 -31.74 -13.10 -34.12
CA ILE A 79 -31.64 -12.43 -35.42
C ILE A 79 -30.72 -13.18 -36.39
N MET A 80 -29.58 -13.66 -35.92
CA MET A 80 -28.67 -14.45 -36.76
C MET A 80 -29.34 -15.75 -37.23
N ASP A 81 -30.04 -16.45 -36.34
CA ASP A 81 -30.80 -17.66 -36.66
C ASP A 81 -31.92 -17.39 -37.70
N CYS A 82 -32.64 -16.26 -37.59
CA CYS A 82 -33.62 -15.85 -38.60
C CYS A 82 -33.00 -15.56 -39.97
N ILE A 83 -31.85 -14.88 -40.01
CA ILE A 83 -31.13 -14.61 -41.26
C ILE A 83 -30.72 -15.93 -41.92
N ILE A 84 -30.24 -16.88 -41.14
CA ILE A 84 -29.89 -18.22 -41.63
C ILE A 84 -31.11 -18.98 -42.14
N ALA A 85 -32.24 -18.93 -41.44
CA ALA A 85 -33.46 -19.57 -41.89
C ALA A 85 -33.90 -19.04 -43.26
N ILE A 86 -33.80 -17.72 -43.49
CA ILE A 86 -34.08 -17.11 -44.80
C ILE A 86 -33.11 -17.63 -45.86
N PHE A 87 -31.80 -17.68 -45.57
CA PHE A 87 -30.82 -18.23 -46.51
C PHE A 87 -31.07 -19.71 -46.81
N ALA A 88 -31.45 -20.51 -45.83
CA ALA A 88 -31.77 -21.92 -46.01
C ALA A 88 -33.01 -22.11 -46.91
N VAL A 89 -34.05 -21.30 -46.73
CA VAL A 89 -35.23 -21.31 -47.60
C VAL A 89 -34.87 -20.91 -49.03
N ILE A 90 -34.06 -19.88 -49.22
CA ILE A 90 -33.58 -19.46 -50.55
C ILE A 90 -32.77 -20.58 -51.22
N LEU A 91 -31.89 -21.23 -50.46
CA LEU A 91 -31.07 -22.34 -50.95
C LEU A 91 -31.94 -23.52 -51.41
N ILE A 92 -32.91 -23.93 -50.57
CA ILE A 92 -33.85 -25.01 -50.90
C ILE A 92 -34.69 -24.64 -52.13
N ALA A 93 -35.20 -23.41 -52.20
CA ALA A 93 -35.97 -22.94 -53.36
C ALA A 93 -35.14 -22.98 -54.65
N PHE A 94 -33.88 -22.56 -54.60
CA PHE A 94 -32.96 -22.64 -55.75
C PHE A 94 -32.71 -24.09 -56.18
N THR A 95 -32.49 -25.00 -55.23
CA THR A 95 -32.32 -26.43 -55.53
C THR A 95 -33.57 -27.06 -56.15
N VAL A 96 -34.76 -26.67 -55.72
CA VAL A 96 -36.02 -27.16 -56.31
C VAL A 96 -36.21 -26.63 -57.73
N LEU A 97 -35.86 -25.36 -57.99
CA LEU A 97 -35.99 -24.74 -59.32
C LEU A 97 -34.97 -25.30 -60.33
N TYR A 98 -33.75 -25.63 -59.89
CA TYR A 98 -32.65 -26.13 -60.74
C TYR A 98 -32.36 -27.62 -60.50
N ARG A 99 -33.42 -28.41 -60.29
CA ARG A 99 -33.35 -29.83 -59.91
C ARG A 99 -32.52 -30.72 -60.85
N ASN A 100 -32.34 -30.33 -62.10
CA ASN A 100 -31.62 -31.09 -63.12
C ASN A 100 -30.08 -30.92 -63.04
N THR A 101 -29.57 -29.98 -62.25
CA THR A 101 -28.13 -29.65 -62.17
C THR A 101 -27.50 -29.89 -60.80
N THR A 102 -28.28 -30.20 -59.77
CA THR A 102 -27.80 -30.27 -58.37
C THR A 102 -28.05 -31.64 -57.74
N THR A 103 -27.02 -32.23 -57.12
CA THR A 103 -27.13 -33.52 -56.42
C THR A 103 -27.62 -33.33 -54.99
N GLY A 104 -28.31 -34.33 -54.42
CA GLY A 104 -28.72 -34.30 -53.00
C GLY A 104 -27.55 -34.18 -52.02
N ALA A 105 -26.36 -34.67 -52.39
CA ALA A 105 -25.13 -34.51 -51.61
C ALA A 105 -24.67 -33.04 -51.54
N ASP A 106 -24.73 -32.31 -52.65
CA ASP A 106 -24.35 -30.89 -52.72
C ASP A 106 -25.26 -30.02 -51.84
N LEU A 107 -26.56 -30.35 -51.79
CA LEU A 107 -27.53 -29.71 -50.91
C LEU A 107 -27.20 -29.96 -49.43
N GLY A 108 -26.88 -31.20 -49.06
CA GLY A 108 -26.52 -31.55 -47.68
C GLY A 108 -25.26 -30.81 -47.20
N VAL A 109 -24.24 -30.72 -48.07
CA VAL A 109 -23.02 -29.95 -47.79
C VAL A 109 -23.33 -28.47 -47.65
N ALA A 110 -24.14 -27.89 -48.53
CA ALA A 110 -24.50 -26.48 -48.48
C ALA A 110 -25.28 -26.12 -47.20
N LEU A 111 -26.25 -26.96 -46.78
CA LEU A 111 -26.99 -26.76 -45.53
C LEU A 111 -26.10 -26.88 -44.30
N ASN A 112 -25.19 -27.87 -44.27
CA ASN A 112 -24.24 -28.01 -43.17
C ASN A 112 -23.30 -26.80 -43.09
N LEU A 113 -22.77 -26.35 -44.23
CA LEU A 113 -21.92 -25.16 -44.30
C LEU A 113 -22.65 -23.91 -43.78
N LEU A 114 -23.95 -23.78 -44.06
CA LEU A 114 -24.78 -22.68 -43.59
C LEU A 114 -24.94 -22.69 -42.06
N ILE A 115 -25.17 -23.86 -41.46
CA ILE A 115 -25.24 -24.02 -40.00
C ILE A 115 -23.89 -23.70 -39.35
N VAL A 116 -22.79 -24.24 -39.89
CA VAL A 116 -21.44 -23.98 -39.38
C VAL A 116 -21.09 -22.50 -39.49
N ALA A 117 -21.41 -21.85 -40.62
CA ALA A 117 -21.19 -20.43 -40.84
C ALA A 117 -21.91 -19.57 -39.79
N ASN A 118 -23.15 -19.92 -39.43
CA ASN A 118 -23.90 -19.23 -38.37
C ASN A 118 -23.17 -19.23 -37.04
N THR A 119 -22.86 -20.43 -36.54
CA THR A 119 -22.24 -20.58 -35.23
C THR A 119 -20.85 -19.94 -35.18
N THR A 120 -20.15 -19.90 -36.32
CA THR A 120 -18.86 -19.24 -36.46
C THR A 120 -19.01 -17.72 -36.45
N LEU A 121 -20.01 -17.18 -37.15
CA LEU A 121 -20.26 -15.74 -37.21
C LEU A 121 -20.74 -15.18 -35.86
N LEU A 122 -21.61 -15.90 -35.16
CA LEU A 122 -22.03 -15.53 -33.80
C LEU A 122 -20.83 -15.51 -32.85
N ARG A 123 -19.98 -16.56 -32.90
CA ARG A 123 -18.74 -16.61 -32.12
C ARG A 123 -17.79 -15.46 -32.48
N LEU A 124 -17.66 -15.11 -33.76
CA LEU A 124 -16.82 -13.99 -34.19
C LEU A 124 -17.28 -12.67 -33.58
N VAL A 125 -18.58 -12.38 -33.59
CA VAL A 125 -19.13 -11.14 -32.98
C VAL A 125 -18.89 -11.13 -31.47
N GLN A 126 -19.13 -12.26 -30.79
CA GLN A 126 -18.86 -12.40 -29.36
C GLN A 126 -17.37 -12.22 -29.04
N SER A 127 -16.48 -12.89 -29.76
CA SER A 127 -15.03 -12.77 -29.61
C SER A 127 -14.54 -11.34 -29.85
N TRP A 128 -15.06 -10.66 -30.87
CA TRP A 128 -14.74 -9.25 -31.13
C TRP A 128 -15.12 -8.36 -29.94
N THR A 129 -16.32 -8.55 -29.38
CA THR A 129 -16.71 -7.78 -28.19
C THR A 129 -15.81 -8.08 -27.00
N SER A 130 -15.44 -9.34 -26.79
CA SER A 130 -14.54 -9.75 -25.70
C SER A 130 -13.15 -9.13 -25.86
N LEU A 131 -12.64 -9.09 -27.09
CA LEU A 131 -11.38 -8.43 -27.43
C LEU A 131 -11.43 -6.93 -27.13
N GLU A 132 -12.49 -6.22 -27.51
CA GLU A 132 -12.64 -4.79 -27.23
C GLU A 132 -12.63 -4.48 -25.73
N THR A 133 -13.30 -5.29 -24.91
CA THR A 133 -13.25 -5.16 -23.44
C THR A 133 -11.87 -5.47 -22.88
N SER A 134 -11.20 -6.49 -23.40
CA SER A 134 -9.84 -6.85 -22.97
C SER A 134 -8.85 -5.73 -23.29
N LEU A 135 -8.97 -5.09 -24.46
CA LEU A 135 -8.21 -3.90 -24.84
C LEU A 135 -8.46 -2.72 -23.88
N GLY A 136 -9.68 -2.56 -23.36
CA GLY A 136 -9.99 -1.57 -22.33
C GLY A 136 -9.19 -1.78 -21.03
N SER A 137 -9.07 -3.02 -20.56
CA SER A 137 -8.23 -3.36 -19.39
C SER A 137 -6.74 -3.07 -19.65
N ILE A 138 -6.25 -3.42 -20.84
CA ILE A 138 -4.86 -3.14 -21.25
C ILE A 138 -4.61 -1.62 -21.32
N SER A 139 -5.55 -0.86 -21.88
CA SER A 139 -5.46 0.61 -21.93
C SER A 139 -5.37 1.22 -20.53
N ARG A 140 -6.10 0.66 -19.55
CA ARG A 140 -6.02 1.11 -18.16
C ARG A 140 -4.66 0.79 -17.53
N LEU A 141 -4.14 -0.43 -17.73
CA LEU A 141 -2.78 -0.78 -17.27
C LEU A 141 -1.73 0.14 -17.88
N LYS A 142 -1.83 0.40 -19.19
CA LYS A 142 -0.93 1.32 -19.87
C LYS A 142 -1.06 2.76 -19.36
N SER A 143 -2.26 3.22 -19.05
CA SER A 143 -2.44 4.54 -18.43
C SER A 143 -1.78 4.65 -17.04
N ILE A 144 -1.78 3.58 -16.25
CA ILE A 144 -1.05 3.55 -14.97
C ILE A 144 0.46 3.60 -15.22
N GLN A 145 0.96 2.83 -16.18
CA GLN A 145 2.37 2.84 -16.57
C GLN A 145 2.84 4.20 -17.09
N ASP A 146 2.03 4.87 -17.91
CA ASP A 146 2.39 6.14 -18.55
C ASP A 146 2.22 7.36 -17.61
N CYS A 147 1.26 7.32 -16.67
CA CYS A 147 0.93 8.46 -15.80
C CYS A 147 1.60 8.41 -14.41
N VAL A 148 2.06 7.25 -13.93
CA VAL A 148 2.73 7.16 -12.62
C VAL A 148 4.21 7.43 -12.80
N PRO A 149 4.74 8.55 -12.28
CA PRO A 149 6.16 8.86 -12.41
C PRO A 149 6.98 7.81 -11.66
N ASN A 150 8.06 7.34 -12.28
CA ASN A 150 9.00 6.45 -11.62
C ASN A 150 9.82 7.24 -10.60
N GLU A 151 9.95 6.72 -9.39
CA GLU A 151 10.74 7.35 -8.33
C GLU A 151 12.24 7.42 -8.70
N ASP A 152 12.73 6.46 -9.50
CA ASP A 152 14.12 6.39 -9.95
C ASP A 152 14.46 7.41 -11.05
N ASP A 153 13.49 7.74 -11.91
CA ASP A 153 13.69 8.71 -13.00
C ASP A 153 13.78 10.15 -12.48
N VAL A 154 13.34 10.37 -11.24
CA VAL A 154 13.12 11.70 -10.66
C VAL A 154 14.23 12.08 -9.66
N GLY A 155 15.30 11.28 -9.45
CA GLY A 155 16.18 11.48 -8.29
C GLY A 155 17.68 11.22 -8.45
N GLY A 156 18.44 12.31 -8.55
CA GLY A 156 19.79 12.49 -8.00
C GLY A 156 20.96 11.77 -8.66
N THR A 157 21.79 12.50 -9.43
CA THR A 157 23.04 11.97 -10.04
C THR A 157 24.17 11.77 -9.04
N LEU A 158 24.02 12.28 -7.82
CA LEU A 158 25.07 12.21 -6.80
C LEU A 158 24.89 10.91 -6.00
N ASP A 159 25.86 10.00 -6.11
CA ASP A 159 25.98 8.87 -5.19
C ASP A 159 26.96 9.30 -4.08
N PRO A 160 26.53 9.35 -2.81
CA PRO A 160 27.40 9.80 -1.74
C PRO A 160 28.42 8.71 -1.42
N ASP A 161 29.48 9.10 -0.71
CA ASP A 161 30.53 8.17 -0.30
C ASP A 161 29.96 6.94 0.42
N SER A 162 30.68 5.83 0.32
CA SER A 162 30.30 4.55 0.91
C SER A 162 30.21 4.54 2.44
N GLN A 163 30.56 5.64 3.10
CA GLN A 163 30.46 5.84 4.55
C GLN A 163 29.36 6.84 4.94
N TRP A 164 28.64 7.42 3.98
CA TRP A 164 27.59 8.38 4.26
C TRP A 164 26.29 7.69 4.72
N PRO A 165 25.63 8.16 5.79
CA PRO A 165 26.02 9.27 6.65
C PRO A 165 27.07 8.87 7.71
N SER A 166 28.07 9.72 7.93
CA SER A 166 29.20 9.46 8.84
C SER A 166 28.95 9.98 10.26
N SER A 167 28.30 11.13 10.39
CA SER A 167 28.05 11.79 11.68
C SER A 167 26.55 11.96 11.97
N GLY A 168 25.73 12.02 10.92
CA GLY A 168 24.29 12.24 11.03
C GLY A 168 23.95 13.68 11.42
N ASN A 169 24.71 14.67 10.96
CA ASN A 169 24.40 16.09 11.15
C ASN A 169 23.22 16.46 10.24
N LEU A 170 22.04 16.74 10.80
CA LEU A 170 20.85 17.09 10.02
C LEU A 170 20.64 18.60 10.01
N GLN A 171 20.56 19.19 8.82
CA GLN A 171 20.21 20.60 8.63
C GLN A 171 19.01 20.74 7.70
N VAL A 172 18.02 21.48 8.15
CA VAL A 172 16.84 21.90 7.40
C VAL A 172 16.92 23.41 7.29
N ASN A 173 16.98 23.92 6.06
CA ASN A 173 17.21 25.33 5.78
C ASN A 173 16.03 25.92 5.00
N GLY A 174 15.14 26.64 5.70
CA GLY A 174 14.08 27.45 5.11
C GLY A 174 13.08 26.69 4.23
N ILE A 175 12.73 25.44 4.60
CA ILE A 175 11.91 24.61 3.73
C ILE A 175 10.46 25.08 3.67
N SER A 176 9.87 25.03 2.48
CA SER A 176 8.44 25.25 2.27
C SER A 176 7.85 24.10 1.45
N VAL A 177 6.79 23.48 1.98
CA VAL A 177 6.28 22.19 1.49
C VAL A 177 4.76 22.23 1.37
N ALA A 178 4.23 21.71 0.26
CA ALA A 178 2.81 21.47 0.02
C ALA A 178 2.60 20.04 -0.51
N TYR A 179 1.41 19.47 -0.28
CA TYR A 179 1.05 18.13 -0.76
C TYR A 179 0.73 18.07 -2.26
N SER A 180 0.34 19.21 -2.84
CA SER A 180 0.15 19.38 -4.28
C SER A 180 0.54 20.81 -4.66
N GLU A 181 0.83 21.05 -5.94
CA GLU A 181 1.16 22.38 -6.46
C GLU A 181 0.04 23.41 -6.22
N SER A 182 -1.21 22.94 -6.14
CA SER A 182 -2.40 23.76 -5.88
C SER A 182 -2.80 23.87 -4.42
N ALA A 183 -2.17 23.10 -3.51
CA ALA A 183 -2.52 23.11 -2.10
C ALA A 183 -1.81 24.24 -1.35
N ALA A 184 -2.40 24.66 -0.24
CA ALA A 184 -1.75 25.58 0.68
C ALA A 184 -0.45 24.96 1.25
N LEU A 185 0.54 25.81 1.50
CA LEU A 185 1.79 25.41 2.15
C LEU A 185 1.49 24.85 3.54
N SER A 186 1.87 23.59 3.75
CA SER A 186 1.77 22.89 5.03
C SER A 186 2.96 23.18 5.94
N LEU A 187 4.13 23.47 5.33
CA LEU A 187 5.31 24.01 6.01
C LEU A 187 5.73 25.31 5.33
N SER A 188 6.13 26.31 6.11
CA SER A 188 6.54 27.62 5.59
C SER A 188 7.83 28.11 6.24
N ASN A 189 8.89 28.25 5.42
CA ASN A 189 10.21 28.74 5.83
C ASN A 189 10.73 28.12 7.14
N LEU A 190 10.65 26.79 7.24
CA LEU A 190 11.06 26.06 8.44
C LEU A 190 12.57 25.79 8.39
N SER A 191 13.29 26.19 9.44
CA SER A 191 14.70 25.86 9.65
C SER A 191 14.89 25.10 10.95
N LEU A 192 15.62 23.98 10.90
CA LEU A 192 15.91 23.12 12.05
C LEU A 192 17.31 22.53 11.88
N ALA A 193 18.15 22.66 12.90
CA ALA A 193 19.46 22.03 12.92
C ALA A 193 19.55 21.04 14.07
N VAL A 194 19.97 19.81 13.77
CA VAL A 194 20.15 18.73 14.75
C VAL A 194 21.59 18.23 14.65
N LYS A 195 22.34 18.46 15.72
CA LYS A 195 23.77 18.14 15.78
C LYS A 195 24.01 16.62 15.83
N PRO A 196 25.19 16.13 15.42
CA PRO A 196 25.56 14.73 15.52
C PRO A 196 25.33 14.17 16.93
N GLY A 197 24.58 13.06 17.01
CA GLY A 197 24.28 12.39 18.27
C GLY A 197 23.33 13.16 19.19
N GLN A 198 22.73 14.26 18.74
CA GLN A 198 21.73 15.04 19.48
C GLN A 198 20.34 14.41 19.34
N LYS A 199 19.55 14.48 20.42
CA LYS A 199 18.13 14.12 20.40
C LYS A 199 17.29 15.39 20.39
N VAL A 200 16.35 15.48 19.45
CA VAL A 200 15.42 16.60 19.35
C VAL A 200 13.99 16.08 19.37
N ILE A 201 13.18 16.57 20.31
CA ILE A 201 11.74 16.30 20.33
C ILE A 201 11.02 17.46 19.66
N VAL A 202 10.26 17.15 18.63
CA VAL A 202 9.35 18.06 17.93
C VAL A 202 7.95 17.90 18.51
N ILE A 203 7.46 18.95 19.17
CA ILE A 203 6.11 19.01 19.75
C ILE A 203 5.24 20.04 19.03
N GLY A 204 3.92 19.85 19.07
CA GLY A 204 2.97 20.79 18.50
C GLY A 204 1.56 20.19 18.45
N ARG A 205 0.54 21.05 18.28
CA ARG A 205 -0.85 20.60 18.15
C ARG A 205 -1.05 19.73 16.91
N THR A 206 -2.11 18.92 16.89
CA THR A 206 -2.54 18.22 15.67
C THR A 206 -2.74 19.23 14.54
N GLY A 207 -2.23 18.92 13.35
CA GLY A 207 -2.25 19.84 12.20
C GLY A 207 -1.13 20.87 12.15
N SER A 208 -0.17 20.88 13.09
CA SER A 208 0.95 21.85 13.07
C SER A 208 2.04 21.60 12.01
N GLY A 209 1.94 20.51 11.24
CA GLY A 209 2.89 20.16 10.18
C GLY A 209 3.97 19.13 10.57
N LYS A 210 3.89 18.49 11.75
CA LYS A 210 4.90 17.50 12.22
C LYS A 210 5.07 16.31 11.27
N SER A 211 3.98 15.66 10.87
CA SER A 211 4.01 14.55 9.91
C SER A 211 4.51 15.02 8.54
N THR A 212 4.19 16.25 8.12
CA THR A 212 4.73 16.84 6.88
C THR A 212 6.25 17.03 6.95
N LEU A 213 6.79 17.42 8.12
CA LEU A 213 8.23 17.49 8.34
C LEU A 213 8.88 16.11 8.18
N MET A 214 8.31 15.08 8.79
CA MET A 214 8.79 13.69 8.62
C MET A 214 8.77 13.23 7.16
N LEU A 215 7.66 13.44 6.45
CA LEU A 215 7.56 13.09 5.04
C LEU A 215 8.58 13.84 4.18
N SER A 216 8.92 15.08 4.57
CA SER A 216 9.93 15.88 3.88
C SER A 216 11.35 15.37 4.13
N LEU A 217 11.66 14.98 5.37
CA LEU A 217 12.94 14.34 5.72
C LEU A 217 13.14 13.03 4.94
N LEU A 218 12.09 12.22 4.80
CA LEU A 218 12.13 10.95 4.07
C LEU A 218 12.05 11.10 2.54
N GLN A 219 12.03 12.34 2.03
CA GLN A 219 11.89 12.67 0.61
C GLN A 219 10.63 12.06 -0.05
N LEU A 220 9.58 11.83 0.76
CA LEU A 220 8.25 11.45 0.29
C LEU A 220 7.46 12.67 -0.18
N LEU A 221 7.74 13.83 0.43
CA LEU A 221 7.32 15.14 -0.06
C LEU A 221 8.58 15.98 -0.33
N ARG A 222 8.70 16.54 -1.53
CA ARG A 222 9.84 17.39 -1.86
C ARG A 222 9.54 18.84 -1.53
N PRO A 223 10.46 19.56 -0.88
CA PRO A 223 10.29 20.98 -0.65
C PRO A 223 10.34 21.75 -1.98
N GLY A 224 9.45 22.72 -2.15
CA GLY A 224 9.47 23.62 -3.31
C GLY A 224 10.51 24.75 -3.15
N GLN A 225 10.88 25.07 -1.91
CA GLN A 225 11.91 26.04 -1.56
C GLN A 225 12.71 25.54 -0.36
N GLY A 226 13.95 25.99 -0.23
CA GLY A 226 14.87 25.56 0.83
C GLY A 226 15.57 24.24 0.51
N SER A 227 16.32 23.72 1.47
CA SER A 227 17.08 22.47 1.32
C SER A 227 17.14 21.68 2.62
N ILE A 228 17.26 20.36 2.49
CA ILE A 228 17.52 19.45 3.61
C ILE A 228 18.86 18.78 3.32
N SER A 229 19.79 18.78 4.27
CA SER A 229 21.09 18.13 4.14
C SER A 229 21.42 17.24 5.33
N ILE A 230 22.15 16.16 5.05
CA ILE A 230 22.78 15.31 6.05
C ILE A 230 24.29 15.31 5.81
N ASP A 231 25.08 15.63 6.82
CA ASP A 231 26.54 15.75 6.74
C ASP A 231 26.97 16.68 5.58
N GLU A 232 26.30 17.84 5.46
CA GLU A 232 26.48 18.85 4.40
C GLU A 232 26.05 18.42 2.98
N ILE A 233 25.60 17.17 2.78
CA ILE A 233 25.09 16.70 1.49
C ILE A 233 23.58 16.92 1.41
N ASN A 234 23.13 17.69 0.42
CA ASN A 234 21.71 17.95 0.19
C ASN A 234 21.01 16.68 -0.34
N ILE A 235 20.03 16.16 0.42
CA ILE A 235 19.31 14.93 0.10
C ILE A 235 18.43 15.07 -1.15
N GLY A 236 18.07 16.31 -1.55
CA GLY A 236 17.34 16.59 -2.77
C GLY A 236 18.10 16.20 -4.05
N HIS A 237 19.43 16.12 -3.99
CA HIS A 237 20.28 15.70 -5.10
C HIS A 237 20.68 14.22 -5.04
N LEU A 238 20.22 13.48 -4.03
CA LEU A 238 20.45 12.05 -3.89
C LEU A 238 19.26 11.26 -4.45
N ALA A 239 19.53 10.02 -4.86
CA ALA A 239 18.46 9.08 -5.18
C ALA A 239 17.63 8.79 -3.91
N PRO A 240 16.29 8.91 -3.95
CA PRO A 240 15.43 8.68 -2.78
C PRO A 240 15.63 7.33 -2.11
N ARG A 241 15.93 6.29 -2.90
CA ARG A 241 16.29 4.96 -2.38
C ARG A 241 17.53 4.99 -1.51
N THR A 242 18.58 5.73 -1.89
CA THR A 242 19.81 5.88 -1.10
C THR A 242 19.54 6.62 0.21
N VAL A 243 18.74 7.70 0.14
CA VAL A 243 18.33 8.48 1.33
C VAL A 243 17.58 7.61 2.33
N ARG A 244 16.59 6.83 1.89
CA ARG A 244 15.79 5.97 2.79
C ARG A 244 16.54 4.72 3.25
N LYS A 245 17.47 4.19 2.45
CA LYS A 245 18.21 2.96 2.78
C LYS A 245 19.37 3.23 3.74
N ARG A 246 20.08 4.36 3.59
CA ARG A 246 21.29 4.70 4.36
C ARG A 246 21.11 5.92 5.28
N GLY A 247 20.35 6.92 4.86
CA GLY A 247 20.25 8.21 5.56
C GLY A 247 19.34 8.20 6.78
N PHE A 248 18.25 7.43 6.74
CA PHE A 248 17.23 7.45 7.80
C PHE A 248 16.82 6.05 8.26
N ILE A 249 16.46 5.94 9.53
CA ILE A 249 15.66 4.84 10.08
C ILE A 249 14.40 5.44 10.70
N ALA A 250 13.23 5.10 10.18
CA ALA A 250 11.96 5.67 10.62
C ALA A 250 11.11 4.62 11.34
N VAL A 251 10.56 5.00 12.50
CA VAL A 251 9.54 4.25 13.24
C VAL A 251 8.21 4.99 13.07
N PRO A 252 7.23 4.38 12.38
CA PRO A 252 5.92 4.99 12.18
C PRO A 252 5.10 4.99 13.48
N GLN A 253 4.09 5.85 13.53
CA GLN A 253 3.09 5.88 14.61
C GLN A 253 2.38 4.54 14.77
N ASP A 254 1.85 4.00 13.67
CA ASP A 254 1.17 2.71 13.65
C ASP A 254 2.15 1.61 13.26
N GLY A 255 2.40 0.69 14.20
CA GLY A 255 3.24 -0.47 13.93
C GLY A 255 2.58 -1.41 12.92
N PHE A 256 3.35 -1.81 11.91
CA PHE A 256 2.86 -2.64 10.80
C PHE A 256 3.52 -4.03 10.81
N SER A 257 2.74 -5.09 10.60
CA SER A 257 3.24 -6.44 10.34
C SER A 257 2.49 -7.06 9.17
N ILE A 258 3.18 -7.90 8.40
CA ILE A 258 2.65 -8.65 7.26
C ILE A 258 2.25 -10.03 7.79
N PRO A 259 0.95 -10.35 7.92
CA PRO A 259 0.50 -11.57 8.56
C PRO A 259 0.95 -12.85 7.84
N THR A 260 1.02 -12.80 6.52
CA THR A 260 1.36 -13.96 5.66
C THR A 260 2.86 -14.22 5.56
N ALA A 261 3.69 -13.25 5.93
CA ALA A 261 5.14 -13.39 5.85
C ALA A 261 5.72 -13.92 7.16
N SER A 262 6.91 -14.51 7.09
CA SER A 262 7.59 -15.04 8.28
C SER A 262 7.96 -13.94 9.27
N LEU A 263 8.15 -14.31 10.53
CA LEU A 263 8.66 -13.39 11.56
C LEU A 263 10.02 -12.80 11.14
N ARG A 264 10.90 -13.63 10.57
CA ARG A 264 12.19 -13.21 10.00
C ARG A 264 12.02 -12.16 8.91
N PHE A 265 11.18 -12.42 7.91
CA PHE A 265 10.96 -11.47 6.81
C PHE A 265 10.36 -10.15 7.31
N ASN A 266 9.47 -10.22 8.30
CA ASN A 266 8.91 -9.02 8.91
C ASN A 266 9.94 -8.16 9.64
N LEU A 267 10.99 -8.76 10.22
CA LEU A 267 12.04 -8.05 10.96
C LEU A 267 13.18 -7.57 10.05
N ASP A 268 13.66 -8.45 9.17
CA ASP A 268 14.74 -8.15 8.22
C ASP A 268 14.43 -8.70 6.81
N PRO A 269 13.72 -7.92 5.98
CA PRO A 269 13.41 -8.31 4.60
C PRO A 269 14.65 -8.49 3.71
N TYR A 270 15.80 -7.91 4.09
CA TYR A 270 17.01 -7.93 3.29
C TYR A 270 18.00 -9.02 3.72
N HIS A 271 17.66 -9.80 4.77
CA HIS A 271 18.52 -10.87 5.31
C HIS A 271 19.95 -10.40 5.59
N THR A 272 20.08 -9.19 6.13
CA THR A 272 21.36 -8.56 6.48
C THR A 272 21.88 -8.95 7.86
N SER A 273 20.98 -9.38 8.75
CA SER A 273 21.25 -9.64 10.16
C SER A 273 21.34 -11.14 10.41
N SER A 274 22.17 -11.54 11.38
CA SER A 274 22.24 -12.94 11.80
C SER A 274 21.02 -13.34 12.64
N ASP A 275 20.70 -14.64 12.71
CA ASP A 275 19.62 -15.14 13.58
C ASP A 275 19.84 -14.75 15.06
N GLN A 276 21.11 -14.66 15.50
CA GLN A 276 21.46 -14.22 16.85
C GLN A 276 21.12 -12.75 17.09
N ASP A 277 21.33 -11.89 16.09
CA ASP A 277 20.97 -10.46 16.19
C ASP A 277 19.45 -10.29 16.22
N ILE A 278 18.73 -11.06 15.41
CA ILE A 278 17.25 -11.09 15.41
C ILE A 278 16.73 -11.49 16.78
N LEU A 279 17.25 -12.58 17.34
CA LEU A 279 16.88 -13.06 18.67
C LEU A 279 17.19 -12.01 19.74
N TRP A 280 18.39 -11.43 19.72
CA TRP A 280 18.79 -10.37 20.64
C TRP A 280 17.84 -9.16 20.56
N SER A 281 17.44 -8.74 19.36
CA SER A 281 16.53 -7.59 19.18
C SER A 281 15.12 -7.85 19.74
N LEU A 282 14.65 -9.09 19.70
CA LEU A 282 13.36 -9.51 20.25
C LEU A 282 13.42 -9.70 21.77
N GLN A 283 14.55 -10.17 22.29
CA GLN A 283 14.79 -10.26 23.74
C GLN A 283 14.93 -8.86 24.34
N ARG A 284 15.64 -7.95 23.66
CA ARG A 284 15.83 -6.57 24.11
C ARG A 284 14.51 -5.81 24.22
N THR A 285 13.54 -6.08 23.34
CA THR A 285 12.19 -5.51 23.40
C THR A 285 11.21 -6.30 24.26
N GLY A 286 11.61 -7.44 24.84
CA GLY A 286 10.73 -8.30 25.64
C GLY A 286 9.63 -9.01 24.81
N LEU A 287 9.72 -8.98 23.48
CA LEU A 287 8.79 -9.66 22.59
C LEU A 287 9.08 -11.16 22.48
N TRP A 288 10.33 -11.57 22.70
CA TRP A 288 10.73 -12.97 22.59
C TRP A 288 9.93 -13.87 23.55
N ASP A 289 9.77 -13.48 24.81
CA ASP A 289 9.04 -14.28 25.81
C ASP A 289 7.57 -14.48 25.44
N LYS A 290 6.97 -13.47 24.79
CA LYS A 290 5.58 -13.51 24.32
C LYS A 290 5.43 -14.42 23.10
N ILE A 291 6.36 -14.33 22.15
CA ILE A 291 6.39 -15.20 20.97
C ILE A 291 6.63 -16.65 21.41
N TYR A 292 7.58 -16.88 22.31
CA TYR A 292 7.93 -18.19 22.83
C TYR A 292 6.77 -18.83 23.62
N SER A 293 6.15 -18.08 24.55
CA SER A 293 5.00 -18.58 25.32
C SER A 293 3.77 -18.87 24.45
N THR A 294 3.58 -18.12 23.35
CA THR A 294 2.48 -18.31 22.42
C THR A 294 2.73 -19.43 21.41
N SER A 295 4.00 -19.68 21.06
CA SER A 295 4.42 -20.77 20.18
C SER A 295 4.25 -22.17 20.78
N ALA A 296 3.65 -22.26 21.98
CA ALA A 296 3.11 -23.51 22.52
C ALA A 296 1.98 -24.01 21.61
N ILE A 297 2.38 -24.65 20.50
CA ILE A 297 1.55 -25.47 19.64
C ILE A 297 0.67 -26.34 20.55
N PRO A 298 -0.67 -26.34 20.40
CA PRO A 298 -1.54 -27.21 21.17
C PRO A 298 -1.13 -28.67 20.94
N GLY A 299 -0.44 -29.27 21.92
CA GLY A 299 -0.01 -30.68 21.85
C GLY A 299 1.47 -30.98 22.12
N ARG A 300 2.39 -30.00 22.20
CA ARG A 300 3.80 -30.27 22.57
C ARG A 300 4.10 -29.76 23.99
N LYS A 301 4.25 -30.69 24.94
CA LYS A 301 4.63 -30.41 26.34
C LYS A 301 6.00 -29.70 26.41
N LYS A 302 6.12 -28.81 27.38
CA LYS A 302 7.30 -28.00 27.78
C LYS A 302 8.59 -28.77 28.12
N GLU A 303 8.63 -30.09 28.00
CA GLU A 303 9.65 -30.90 28.68
C GLU A 303 10.88 -31.28 27.85
N ASN A 304 10.88 -31.12 26.52
CA ASN A 304 12.09 -31.35 25.70
C ASN A 304 12.37 -30.11 24.83
N MET A 305 13.03 -29.11 25.42
CA MET A 305 13.47 -27.89 24.75
C MET A 305 14.73 -28.17 23.91
N ASP A 306 14.51 -28.39 22.62
CA ASP A 306 15.31 -27.84 21.53
C ASP A 306 14.30 -27.50 20.42
N ILE A 307 13.46 -26.48 20.66
CA ILE A 307 12.74 -25.88 19.56
C ILE A 307 13.81 -25.20 18.72
N ASP A 308 14.05 -25.73 17.52
CA ASP A 308 15.00 -25.15 16.58
C ASP A 308 14.56 -23.71 16.34
N THR A 309 15.29 -22.74 16.91
CA THR A 309 14.92 -21.32 16.92
C THR A 309 14.72 -20.80 15.51
N GLN A 310 15.44 -21.39 14.55
CA GLN A 310 15.29 -21.16 13.13
C GLN A 310 13.88 -21.50 12.63
N SER A 311 13.30 -22.61 13.09
CA SER A 311 11.95 -23.02 12.73
C SER A 311 10.88 -22.05 13.22
N LEU A 312 11.08 -21.35 14.35
CA LEU A 312 10.11 -20.34 14.83
C LEU A 312 10.18 -19.03 14.04
N LEU A 313 11.39 -18.62 13.65
CA LEU A 313 11.58 -17.39 12.87
C LEU A 313 10.99 -17.50 11.46
N ASP A 314 10.89 -18.70 10.91
CA ASP A 314 10.30 -18.98 9.60
C ASP A 314 8.77 -19.14 9.61
N LEU A 315 8.14 -19.23 10.78
CA LEU A 315 6.69 -19.31 10.86
C LEU A 315 6.05 -17.99 10.41
N PRO A 316 4.91 -18.06 9.69
CA PRO A 316 4.18 -16.88 9.28
C PRO A 316 3.65 -16.14 10.52
N MET A 317 3.58 -14.82 10.44
CA MET A 317 3.15 -14.01 11.59
C MET A 317 1.72 -14.37 12.05
N SER A 318 0.87 -14.84 11.14
CA SER A 318 -0.47 -15.36 11.46
C SER A 318 -0.50 -16.58 12.37
N SER A 319 0.63 -17.28 12.53
CA SER A 319 0.74 -18.42 13.47
C SER A 319 0.88 -17.97 14.93
N PHE A 320 1.16 -16.69 15.18
CA PHE A 320 1.23 -16.13 16.53
C PHE A 320 -0.04 -15.36 16.87
N LEU A 321 -0.26 -15.12 18.17
CA LEU A 321 -1.32 -14.22 18.62
C LEU A 321 -1.11 -12.82 18.03
N PRO A 322 -2.20 -12.13 17.64
CA PRO A 322 -2.09 -10.77 17.15
C PRO A 322 -1.50 -9.88 18.23
N PHE A 323 -0.46 -9.12 17.87
CA PHE A 323 0.19 -8.18 18.76
C PHE A 323 -0.74 -7.01 19.11
N SER A 324 -0.65 -6.53 20.35
CA SER A 324 -1.28 -5.28 20.74
C SER A 324 -0.61 -4.07 20.06
N ALA A 325 -1.25 -2.90 20.09
CA ALA A 325 -0.67 -1.67 19.52
C ALA A 325 0.73 -1.37 20.08
N GLY A 326 0.93 -1.44 21.40
CA GLY A 326 2.24 -1.23 22.01
C GLY A 326 3.26 -2.32 21.67
N GLN A 327 2.83 -3.56 21.46
CA GLN A 327 3.72 -4.64 21.01
C GLN A 327 4.16 -4.46 19.55
N LEU A 328 3.28 -3.97 18.68
CA LEU A 328 3.63 -3.62 17.30
C LEU A 328 4.63 -2.45 17.27
N GLN A 329 4.55 -1.53 18.23
CA GLN A 329 5.52 -0.45 18.40
C GLN A 329 6.88 -0.96 18.86
N LEU A 330 6.93 -1.84 19.87
CA LEU A 330 8.14 -2.57 20.25
C LEU A 330 8.72 -3.37 19.08
N PHE A 331 7.87 -3.96 18.24
CA PHE A 331 8.31 -4.71 17.07
C PHE A 331 8.97 -3.82 16.03
N ALA A 332 8.45 -2.59 15.84
CA ALA A 332 9.09 -1.58 15.01
C ALA A 332 10.44 -1.09 15.61
N LEU A 333 10.56 -1.05 16.94
CA LEU A 333 11.84 -0.78 17.61
C LEU A 333 12.84 -1.94 17.43
N SER A 334 12.41 -3.22 17.46
CA SER A 334 13.29 -4.35 17.12
C SER A 334 13.87 -4.21 15.71
N ARG A 335 13.07 -3.82 14.72
CA ARG A 335 13.56 -3.52 13.35
C ARG A 335 14.60 -2.41 13.33
N THR A 336 14.38 -1.38 14.14
CA THR A 336 15.29 -0.24 14.28
C THR A 336 16.65 -0.69 14.83
N LEU A 337 16.64 -1.51 15.88
CA LEU A 337 17.85 -2.08 16.48
C LEU A 337 18.64 -2.94 15.48
N LEU A 338 17.95 -3.80 14.72
CA LEU A 338 18.57 -4.62 13.68
C LEU A 338 19.20 -3.76 12.59
N ARG A 339 18.48 -2.74 12.13
CA ARG A 339 19.00 -1.80 11.13
C ARG A 339 20.21 -1.04 11.60
N ILE A 340 20.28 -0.65 12.87
CA ILE A 340 21.46 0.03 13.42
C ILE A 340 22.66 -0.92 13.40
N ARG A 341 22.48 -2.17 13.84
CA ARG A 341 23.58 -3.16 13.84
C ARG A 341 24.04 -3.52 12.43
N SER A 342 23.12 -3.64 11.47
CA SER A 342 23.46 -3.94 10.08
C SER A 342 23.96 -2.73 9.29
N SER A 343 23.77 -1.51 9.80
CA SER A 343 24.26 -0.28 9.18
C SER A 343 25.78 -0.09 9.29
N GLY A 344 26.50 -0.92 10.06
CA GLY A 344 27.97 -0.89 10.10
C GLY A 344 28.54 0.47 10.54
N PRO A 345 29.42 1.14 9.76
CA PRO A 345 30.00 2.42 10.14
C PRO A 345 29.05 3.62 9.95
N HIS A 346 27.90 3.42 9.30
CA HIS A 346 26.96 4.49 8.99
C HIS A 346 26.18 4.90 10.24
N LYS A 347 25.91 6.20 10.38
CA LYS A 347 25.11 6.78 11.47
C LYS A 347 23.84 7.42 10.91
N PRO A 348 22.83 6.61 10.54
CA PRO A 348 21.56 7.12 10.04
C PRO A 348 20.87 7.99 11.10
N VAL A 349 20.11 8.98 10.62
CA VAL A 349 19.24 9.78 11.48
C VAL A 349 17.99 8.97 11.80
N ILE A 350 17.68 8.83 13.08
CA ILE A 350 16.53 8.05 13.55
C ILE A 350 15.33 8.97 13.70
N ILE A 351 14.21 8.62 13.08
CA ILE A 351 12.94 9.34 13.20
C ILE A 351 11.95 8.47 13.98
N LEU A 352 11.40 9.00 15.07
CA LEU A 352 10.39 8.33 15.87
C LEU A 352 9.09 9.11 15.83
N ASP A 353 8.06 8.59 15.17
CA ASP A 353 6.76 9.26 15.05
C ASP A 353 5.79 8.76 16.11
N GLU A 354 5.47 9.61 17.09
CA GLU A 354 4.57 9.33 18.21
C GLU A 354 4.83 7.97 18.89
N ALA A 355 6.11 7.62 19.03
CA ALA A 355 6.58 6.32 19.51
C ALA A 355 6.13 5.95 20.95
N SER A 356 5.50 6.87 21.69
CA SER A 356 5.04 6.69 23.07
C SER A 356 3.54 6.89 23.29
N SER A 357 2.76 7.27 22.26
CA SER A 357 1.35 7.70 22.46
C SER A 357 0.41 6.58 22.96
N SER A 358 0.79 5.32 22.71
CA SER A 358 -0.04 4.14 22.92
C SER A 358 0.64 3.09 23.81
N LEU A 359 1.71 3.48 24.51
CA LEU A 359 2.48 2.60 25.38
C LEU A 359 1.96 2.64 26.81
N ASP A 360 1.97 1.49 27.47
CA ASP A 360 1.86 1.40 28.92
C ASP A 360 3.19 1.78 29.59
N THR A 361 3.16 2.01 30.90
CA THR A 361 4.33 2.46 31.67
C THR A 361 5.52 1.49 31.54
N GLU A 362 5.26 0.19 31.46
CA GLU A 362 6.30 -0.84 31.30
C GLU A 362 6.99 -0.71 29.93
N THR A 363 6.22 -0.64 28.85
CA THR A 363 6.77 -0.52 27.49
C THR A 363 7.46 0.84 27.26
N GLU A 364 6.95 1.91 27.88
CA GLU A 364 7.57 3.22 27.85
C GLU A 364 8.95 3.24 28.55
N SER A 365 9.11 2.49 29.65
CA SER A 365 10.41 2.33 30.31
C SER A 365 11.41 1.64 29.38
N ILE A 366 10.99 0.59 28.68
CA ILE A 366 11.83 -0.12 27.71
C ILE A 366 12.30 0.82 26.60
N LEU A 367 11.39 1.63 26.02
CA LEU A 367 11.73 2.62 25.01
C LEU A 367 12.73 3.67 25.55
N THR A 368 12.49 4.17 26.76
CA THR A 368 13.35 5.16 27.42
C THR A 368 14.77 4.62 27.63
N ASP A 369 14.89 3.36 28.07
CA ASP A 369 16.17 2.71 28.29
C ASP A 369 16.90 2.43 26.97
N MET A 370 16.19 2.03 25.91
CA MET A 370 16.76 1.89 24.57
C MET A 370 17.30 3.21 24.03
N LEU A 371 16.55 4.31 24.21
CA LEU A 371 16.98 5.64 23.82
C LEU A 371 18.27 6.07 24.53
N ARG A 372 18.47 5.67 25.80
CA ARG A 372 19.67 6.02 26.57
C ARG A 372 20.88 5.18 26.20
N HIS A 373 20.70 3.87 26.04
CA HIS A 373 21.81 2.92 25.91
C HIS A 373 22.03 2.44 24.49
N ASP A 374 21.02 1.88 23.84
CA ASP A 374 21.16 1.23 22.52
C ASP A 374 21.26 2.24 21.38
N LEU A 375 20.61 3.41 21.52
CA LEU A 375 20.59 4.48 20.52
C LEU A 375 21.62 5.58 20.82
N GLN A 376 22.57 5.32 21.70
CA GLN A 376 23.58 6.30 22.08
C GLN A 376 24.46 6.68 20.87
N GLY A 377 24.71 7.98 20.69
CA GLY A 377 25.58 8.49 19.62
C GLY A 377 24.91 8.61 18.24
N HIS A 378 23.64 8.22 18.11
CA HIS A 378 22.83 8.46 16.92
C HIS A 378 22.06 9.77 17.03
N THR A 379 21.88 10.46 15.91
CA THR A 379 21.03 11.64 15.84
C THR A 379 19.56 11.21 15.79
N ILE A 380 18.72 11.76 16.66
CA ILE A 380 17.32 11.34 16.80
C ILE A 380 16.39 12.53 16.67
N VAL A 381 15.39 12.43 15.80
CA VAL A 381 14.26 13.36 15.68
C VAL A 381 13.00 12.64 16.11
N MET A 382 12.43 13.04 17.24
CA MET A 382 11.24 12.40 17.81
C MET A 382 10.05 13.35 17.67
N ILE A 383 8.94 12.88 17.11
CA ILE A 383 7.68 13.60 17.12
C ILE A 383 6.86 13.07 18.30
N ALA A 384 6.41 13.96 19.18
CA ALA A 384 5.61 13.56 20.33
C ALA A 384 4.50 14.58 20.61
N HIS A 385 3.32 14.08 21.03
CA HIS A 385 2.23 14.93 21.52
C HIS A 385 2.38 15.27 23.01
N ARG A 386 3.15 14.47 23.77
CA ARG A 386 3.44 14.68 25.19
C ARG A 386 4.95 14.55 25.43
N VAL A 387 5.51 15.52 26.13
CA VAL A 387 6.93 15.50 26.52
C VAL A 387 7.15 14.64 27.77
N ALA A 388 6.12 14.53 28.62
CA ALA A 388 6.16 13.73 29.84
C ALA A 388 6.45 12.26 29.50
N GLY A 389 7.43 11.67 30.18
CA GLY A 389 7.92 10.30 29.93
C GLY A 389 9.23 10.27 29.14
N ILE A 390 9.30 10.97 28.02
CA ILE A 390 10.48 10.98 27.13
C ILE A 390 11.59 11.91 27.64
N THR A 391 11.25 12.95 28.43
CA THR A 391 12.26 13.84 29.04
C THR A 391 13.30 13.09 29.85
N GLY A 392 12.95 11.95 30.44
CA GLY A 392 13.90 11.10 31.16
C GLY A 392 15.04 10.60 30.27
N ALA A 393 14.81 10.37 28.98
CA ALA A 393 15.82 9.91 28.03
C ALA A 393 16.75 11.03 27.51
N MET A 394 16.47 12.29 27.85
CA MET A 394 17.15 13.47 27.32
C MET A 394 18.31 13.90 28.22
N ARG A 395 19.39 14.40 27.60
CA ARG A 395 20.58 14.93 28.27
C ARG A 395 20.47 16.45 28.42
N PRO A 396 20.55 16.98 29.65
CA PRO A 396 20.54 18.42 29.89
C PRO A 396 21.67 19.13 29.14
N GLY A 397 21.37 20.29 28.55
CA GLY A 397 22.32 21.14 27.84
C GLY A 397 22.77 20.63 26.46
N VAL A 398 22.37 19.41 26.07
CA VAL A 398 22.73 18.79 24.77
C VAL A 398 21.49 18.60 23.91
N ASP A 399 20.46 17.94 24.45
CA ASP A 399 19.25 17.61 23.72
C ASP A 399 18.27 18.79 23.72
N ALA A 400 17.38 18.86 22.73
CA ALA A 400 16.49 20.02 22.54
C ALA A 400 15.02 19.64 22.36
N ILE A 401 14.14 20.58 22.65
CA ILE A 401 12.70 20.51 22.38
C ILE A 401 12.37 21.63 21.41
N ALA A 402 11.78 21.28 20.28
CA ALA A 402 11.38 22.16 19.22
C ALA A 402 9.86 22.23 19.13
N THR A 403 9.29 23.43 19.20
CA THR A 403 7.83 23.63 19.18
C THR A 403 7.39 24.09 17.80
N MET A 404 6.43 23.37 17.20
CA MET A 404 5.83 23.67 15.90
C MET A 404 4.39 24.17 16.03
N GLN A 405 4.07 25.21 15.26
CA GLN A 405 2.72 25.75 15.16
C GLN A 405 2.49 26.32 13.74
N ASP A 406 1.33 26.01 13.15
CA ASP A 406 0.89 26.52 11.85
C ASP A 406 1.95 26.39 10.73
N GLY A 407 2.63 25.24 10.68
CA GLY A 407 3.64 24.94 9.67
C GLY A 407 4.99 25.66 9.86
N LYS A 408 5.22 26.28 11.02
CA LYS A 408 6.46 26.99 11.38
C LYS A 408 7.07 26.46 12.67
N LEU A 409 8.39 26.58 12.78
CA LEU A 409 9.11 26.36 14.03
C LEU A 409 9.07 27.64 14.86
N GLN A 410 8.52 27.56 16.08
CA GLN A 410 8.35 28.72 16.97
C GLN A 410 9.58 28.89 17.88
N THR A 411 9.96 27.82 18.57
CA THR A 411 11.03 27.85 19.58
C THR A 411 11.83 26.57 19.54
N VAL A 412 13.14 26.66 19.73
CA VAL A 412 14.02 25.51 19.99
C VAL A 412 14.74 25.78 21.31
N ALA A 413 14.40 25.03 22.34
CA ALA A 413 14.97 25.17 23.68
C ALA A 413 15.80 23.94 24.04
N LEU A 414 16.98 24.16 24.60
CA LEU A 414 17.79 23.06 25.16
C LEU A 414 17.16 22.57 26.46
N VAL A 415 17.14 21.26 26.64
CA VAL A 415 16.60 20.62 27.84
C VAL A 415 17.45 21.03 29.05
N GLY A 416 16.81 21.47 30.13
CA GLY A 416 17.49 21.80 31.40
C GLY A 416 18.12 23.20 31.49
N LEU A 417 18.06 24.01 30.44
CA LEU A 417 18.38 25.44 30.50
C LEU A 417 17.08 26.22 30.64
N SER A 418 16.62 26.40 31.88
CA SER A 418 15.53 27.33 32.18
C SER A 418 16.03 28.77 32.04
N GLY A 419 15.55 29.46 31.00
CA GLY A 419 15.55 30.92 30.89
C GLY A 419 14.15 31.44 31.08
#